data_AF-A0A959DAQ3-F1
#
_entry.id   AF-A0A959DAQ3-F1
#
_cell.length_a   1.000
_cell.length_b   1.000
_cell.length_c   1.000
_cell.angle_alpha   90.00
_cell.angle_beta   90.00
_cell.angle_gamma   90.00
#
_symmetry.space_group_name_H-M   'P 1'
#
loop_
_entity.id
_entity.type
_entity.pdbx_description
1 polymer ?
#
loop_
_entity_poly.entity_id
_entity_poly.type
_entity_poly.pdbx_seq_one_letter_code
_entity_poly.pdbx_strand_id
1 'polypeptide(L)'
;MIKIGIVGATGYTGSELVRLLYSHPEADIRIITSESREGERFSDVHPHFQGLADHELQSADKILEQDLDLVFLALPHGVSMSYVEKYAGADFRVIDLSGDFRLSGPKVYESWYAKEHSYPQGFGQAIYGLPELHREKIRQSRLVANPGCYPTSAILGLAPLVRANLIVPGQVVVDSKSGVTGAGVKAKPTTHYSNVSDN
;
A
#
# COMPACT_ATOMS: atom_id res chain seq x y z
N MET A 1 10.72 19.00 5.74
CA MET A 1 10.59 17.70 5.05
C MET A 1 9.83 16.76 5.96
N ILE A 2 8.92 15.97 5.39
CA ILE A 2 8.14 14.93 6.06
C ILE A 2 9.04 13.72 6.27
N LYS A 3 9.23 13.31 7.52
CA LYS A 3 10.05 12.16 7.92
C LYS A 3 9.24 10.88 7.72
N ILE A 4 9.73 9.98 6.86
CA ILE A 4 8.98 8.82 6.39
C ILE A 4 9.64 7.52 6.80
N GLY A 5 8.84 6.60 7.35
CA GLY A 5 9.18 5.18 7.50
C GLY A 5 8.48 4.33 6.45
N ILE A 6 9.14 3.29 5.94
CA ILE A 6 8.56 2.36 4.98
C ILE A 6 8.71 0.94 5.51
N VAL A 7 7.57 0.30 5.78
CA VAL A 7 7.52 -1.08 6.27
C VAL A 7 7.34 -2.05 5.11
N GLY A 8 8.28 -2.97 4.91
CA GLY A 8 8.18 -4.01 3.88
C GLY A 8 8.53 -3.55 2.47
N ALA A 9 9.57 -2.73 2.30
CA ALA A 9 9.84 -2.06 1.02
C ALA A 9 10.44 -2.93 -0.09
N THR A 10 10.75 -4.21 0.16
CA THR A 10 11.50 -5.09 -0.77
C THR A 10 10.65 -5.70 -1.89
N GLY A 11 9.33 -5.47 -1.88
CA GLY A 11 8.43 -5.80 -2.99
C GLY A 11 8.39 -4.71 -4.06
N TYR A 12 7.74 -4.98 -5.20
CA TYR A 12 7.61 -3.99 -6.28
C TYR A 12 6.95 -2.67 -5.84
N THR A 13 5.88 -2.74 -5.05
CA THR A 13 5.20 -1.53 -4.55
C THR A 13 6.10 -0.71 -3.63
N GLY A 14 6.90 -1.37 -2.78
CA GLY A 14 7.85 -0.72 -1.90
C GLY A 14 9.01 -0.08 -2.67
N SER A 15 9.54 -0.80 -3.68
CA SER A 15 10.55 -0.30 -4.61
C SER A 15 10.10 0.97 -5.34
N GLU A 16 8.90 0.95 -5.91
CA GLU A 16 8.32 2.13 -6.56
C GLU A 16 8.05 3.28 -5.59
N LEU A 17 7.59 2.98 -4.36
CA LEU A 17 7.41 3.99 -3.32
C LEU A 17 8.74 4.69 -2.99
N VAL A 18 9.82 3.93 -2.81
CA VAL A 18 11.16 4.51 -2.58
C VAL A 18 11.59 5.37 -3.77
N ARG A 19 11.37 4.92 -5.01
CA ARG A 19 11.69 5.70 -6.22
C ARG A 19 10.96 7.04 -6.25
N LEU A 20 9.68 7.05 -5.93
CA LEU A 20 8.85 8.26 -5.89
C LEU A 20 9.27 9.21 -4.77
N LEU A 21 9.47 8.68 -3.56
CA LEU A 21 9.83 9.48 -2.39
C LEU A 21 11.24 10.05 -2.49
N TYR A 22 12.20 9.30 -3.04
CA TYR A 22 13.57 9.78 -3.25
C TYR A 22 13.62 11.04 -4.11
N SER A 23 12.71 11.18 -5.08
CA SER A 23 12.64 12.34 -5.96
C SER A 23 11.73 13.46 -5.43
N HIS A 24 11.10 13.27 -4.27
CA HIS A 24 10.10 14.20 -3.75
C HIS A 24 10.77 15.26 -2.85
N PRO A 25 10.68 16.57 -3.17
CA PRO A 25 11.48 17.61 -2.52
C PRO A 25 11.16 17.83 -1.03
N GLU A 26 9.99 17.36 -0.59
CA GLU A 26 9.57 17.44 0.82
C GLU A 26 9.57 16.09 1.53
N ALA A 27 10.05 15.01 0.92
CA ALA A 27 10.08 13.69 1.55
C ALA A 27 11.49 13.35 2.05
N ASP A 28 11.58 12.77 3.23
CA ASP A 28 12.83 12.35 3.85
C ASP A 28 12.67 10.93 4.39
N ILE A 29 13.21 9.95 3.67
CA ILE A 29 13.12 8.54 4.06
C ILE A 29 14.10 8.30 5.22
N ARG A 30 13.57 8.04 6.42
CA ARG A 30 14.37 7.82 7.63
C ARG A 30 14.68 6.36 7.89
N ILE A 31 13.75 5.48 7.55
CA ILE A 31 13.88 4.05 7.81
C ILE A 31 13.15 3.25 6.74
N ILE A 32 13.81 2.19 6.28
CA ILE A 32 13.25 1.18 5.38
C ILE A 32 13.39 -0.16 6.09
N THR A 33 12.30 -0.93 6.17
CA THR A 33 12.29 -2.19 6.92
C THR A 33 12.07 -3.40 6.03
N SER A 34 12.67 -4.52 6.45
CA SER A 34 12.46 -5.83 5.83
C SER A 34 12.86 -6.94 6.80
N GLU A 35 11.90 -7.72 7.28
CA GLU A 35 12.14 -8.85 8.20
C GLU A 35 13.02 -9.95 7.56
N SER A 36 12.94 -10.15 6.25
CA SER A 36 13.67 -11.21 5.55
C SER A 36 15.06 -10.81 5.05
N ARG A 37 15.43 -9.53 5.18
CA ARG A 37 16.63 -8.91 4.57
C ARG A 37 17.30 -7.92 5.52
N GLU A 38 17.09 -8.07 6.82
CA GLU A 38 17.66 -7.17 7.82
C GLU A 38 19.19 -7.16 7.73
N GLY A 39 19.79 -5.96 7.80
CA GLY A 39 21.22 -5.73 7.67
C GLY A 39 21.75 -5.65 6.23
N GLU A 40 20.97 -6.08 5.23
CA GLU A 40 21.31 -5.82 3.81
C GLU A 40 21.02 -4.35 3.46
N ARG A 41 21.71 -3.80 2.45
CA ARG A 41 21.34 -2.48 1.92
C ARG A 41 20.15 -2.60 1.00
N PHE A 42 19.30 -1.59 0.98
CA PHE A 42 18.16 -1.55 0.06
C PHE A 42 18.60 -1.68 -1.41
N SER A 43 19.76 -1.12 -1.76
CA SER A 43 20.30 -1.23 -3.12
C SER A 43 20.84 -2.63 -3.45
N ASP A 44 21.18 -3.46 -2.46
CA ASP A 44 21.53 -4.88 -2.70
C ASP A 44 20.31 -5.68 -3.19
N VAL A 45 19.12 -5.32 -2.69
CA VAL A 45 17.83 -5.92 -3.11
C VAL A 45 17.36 -5.32 -4.44
N HIS A 46 17.57 -4.02 -4.63
CA HIS A 46 17.16 -3.28 -5.82
C HIS A 46 18.35 -2.52 -6.44
N PRO A 47 19.17 -3.18 -7.27
CA PRO A 47 20.44 -2.64 -7.77
C PRO A 47 20.35 -1.30 -8.51
N HIS A 48 19.18 -0.97 -9.06
CA HIS A 48 18.95 0.31 -9.74
C HIS A 48 18.95 1.52 -8.79
N PHE A 49 18.98 1.30 -7.46
CA PHE A 49 19.16 2.34 -6.44
C PHE A 49 20.60 2.53 -5.98
N GLN A 50 21.56 1.79 -6.54
CA GLN A 50 22.97 1.91 -6.14
C GLN A 50 23.48 3.36 -6.31
N GLY A 51 24.05 3.92 -5.25
CA GLY A 51 24.48 5.33 -5.21
C GLY A 51 23.35 6.36 -5.10
N LEU A 52 22.09 5.92 -5.03
CA LEU A 52 20.91 6.78 -4.86
C LEU A 52 20.27 6.56 -3.49
N ALA A 53 19.71 5.38 -3.24
CA ALA A 53 19.03 5.02 -2.00
C ALA A 53 19.67 3.75 -1.42
N ASP A 54 20.53 3.94 -0.41
CA ASP A 54 21.38 2.88 0.13
C ASP A 54 21.16 2.64 1.63
N HIS A 55 19.92 2.85 2.08
CA HIS A 55 19.53 2.62 3.48
C HIS A 55 19.74 1.16 3.87
N GLU A 56 20.34 0.93 5.03
CA GLU A 56 20.36 -0.39 5.66
C GLU A 56 18.93 -0.78 6.05
N LEU A 57 18.52 -1.99 5.65
CA LEU A 57 17.22 -2.55 5.97
C LEU A 57 17.19 -2.95 7.45
N GLN A 58 16.19 -2.46 8.17
CA GLN A 58 16.03 -2.72 9.61
C GLN A 58 14.79 -3.58 9.89
N SER A 59 14.67 -4.12 11.11
CA SER A 59 13.42 -4.69 11.60
C SER A 59 12.32 -3.62 11.75
N ALA A 60 11.06 -3.99 11.50
CA ALA A 60 9.91 -3.12 11.68
C ALA A 60 9.62 -2.77 13.15
N ASP A 61 10.25 -3.46 14.11
CA ASP A 61 10.20 -3.09 15.52
C ASP A 61 10.85 -1.73 15.80
N LYS A 62 11.79 -1.30 14.94
CA LYS A 62 12.47 -0.01 15.06
C LYS A 62 11.63 1.20 14.68
N ILE A 63 10.48 1.01 14.03
CA ILE A 63 9.63 2.13 13.55
C ILE A 63 9.21 3.07 14.68
N LEU A 64 8.79 2.53 15.83
CA LEU A 64 8.31 3.34 16.96
C LEU A 64 9.43 4.07 17.70
N GLU A 65 10.69 3.68 17.47
CA GLU A 65 11.87 4.35 18.03
C GLU A 65 12.30 5.55 17.17
N GLN A 66 11.73 5.70 15.96
CA GLN A 66 12.07 6.77 15.03
C GLN A 66 11.15 8.00 15.21
N ASP A 67 11.74 9.18 15.02
CA ASP A 67 11.00 10.43 14.88
C ASP A 67 10.41 10.51 13.45
N LEU A 68 9.16 10.11 13.27
CA LEU A 68 8.47 10.02 11.98
C LEU A 68 7.20 10.88 11.96
N ASP A 69 6.88 11.41 10.78
CA ASP A 69 5.61 12.09 10.52
C ASP A 69 4.61 11.16 9.79
N LEU A 70 5.13 10.19 9.02
CA LEU A 70 4.35 9.31 8.15
C LEU A 70 5.01 7.93 8.02
N VAL A 71 4.19 6.87 8.03
CA VAL A 71 4.62 5.49 7.79
C VAL A 71 3.81 4.88 6.65
N PHE A 72 4.49 4.28 5.68
CA PHE A 72 3.87 3.44 4.66
C PHE A 72 3.96 1.97 5.04
N LEU A 73 2.86 1.23 4.88
CA LEU A 73 2.85 -0.23 5.00
C LEU A 73 2.77 -0.85 3.60
N ALA A 74 3.90 -1.34 3.10
CA ALA A 74 4.03 -2.05 1.82
C ALA A 74 3.99 -3.58 2.03
N LEU A 75 3.09 -4.03 2.89
CA LEU A 75 3.05 -5.41 3.38
C LEU A 75 2.11 -6.29 2.54
N PRO A 76 2.32 -7.62 2.56
CA PRO A 76 1.33 -8.55 2.04
C PRO A 76 -0.02 -8.37 2.71
N HIS A 77 -1.07 -8.69 1.97
CA HIS A 77 -2.42 -8.66 2.50
C HIS A 77 -2.58 -9.55 3.75
N GLY A 78 -3.31 -9.03 4.73
CA GLY A 78 -3.60 -9.65 6.00
C GLY A 78 -2.51 -9.46 7.05
N VAL A 79 -1.42 -8.77 6.72
CA VAL A 79 -0.30 -8.49 7.63
C VAL A 79 -0.38 -7.07 8.19
N SER A 80 -0.88 -6.09 7.43
CA SER A 80 -0.92 -4.69 7.85
C SER A 80 -1.77 -4.45 9.09
N MET A 81 -2.79 -5.29 9.35
CA MET A 81 -3.68 -5.13 10.51
C MET A 81 -2.94 -5.01 11.85
N SER A 82 -1.98 -5.89 12.11
CA SER A 82 -1.25 -5.90 13.38
C SER A 82 -0.31 -4.70 13.51
N TYR A 83 0.22 -4.21 12.38
CA TYR A 83 1.03 -3.00 12.36
C TYR A 83 0.19 -1.75 12.61
N VAL A 84 -0.98 -1.65 11.98
CA VAL A 84 -1.92 -0.54 12.23
C VAL A 84 -2.37 -0.54 13.70
N GLU A 85 -2.67 -1.71 14.27
CA GLU A 85 -2.98 -1.84 15.70
C GLU A 85 -1.80 -1.38 16.57
N LYS A 86 -0.60 -1.88 16.31
CA LYS A 86 0.64 -1.50 17.02
C LYS A 86 0.91 0.01 16.94
N TYR A 87 0.51 0.67 15.86
CA TYR A 87 0.76 2.09 15.61
C TYR A 87 -0.42 3.00 15.96
N ALA A 88 -1.54 2.47 16.48
CA ALA A 88 -2.77 3.25 16.71
C ALA A 88 -2.58 4.47 17.66
N GLY A 89 -1.58 4.43 18.53
CA GLY A 89 -1.23 5.52 19.45
C GLY A 89 -0.01 6.35 19.04
N ALA A 90 0.59 6.08 17.88
CA ALA A 90 1.78 6.79 17.44
C ALA A 90 1.45 8.19 16.89
N ASP A 91 2.40 9.12 16.98
CA ASP A 91 2.22 10.50 16.55
C ASP A 91 2.26 10.68 15.02
N PHE A 92 2.77 9.70 14.28
CA PHE A 92 2.75 9.68 12.82
C PHE A 92 1.41 9.23 12.22
N ARG A 93 1.23 9.52 10.93
CA ARG A 93 0.13 8.99 10.10
C ARG A 93 0.55 7.68 9.43
N VAL A 94 -0.43 6.88 9.00
CA VAL A 94 -0.22 5.60 8.31
C VAL A 94 -0.90 5.60 6.95
N ILE A 95 -0.18 5.17 5.90
CA ILE A 95 -0.73 4.82 4.60
C ILE A 95 -0.52 3.32 4.38
N ASP A 96 -1.62 2.55 4.40
CA ASP A 96 -1.59 1.11 4.14
C ASP A 96 -1.79 0.84 2.64
N LEU A 97 -0.78 0.23 2.00
CA LEU A 97 -0.83 -0.17 0.59
C LEU A 97 -1.52 -1.52 0.38
N SER A 98 -1.84 -2.22 1.46
CA SER A 98 -2.53 -3.51 1.44
C SER A 98 -4.05 -3.38 1.28
N GLY A 99 -4.75 -4.52 1.30
CA GLY A 99 -6.20 -4.59 1.23
C GLY A 99 -6.94 -4.45 2.57
N ASP A 100 -6.20 -4.32 3.67
CA ASP A 100 -6.68 -4.68 5.00
C ASP A 100 -7.80 -3.77 5.51
N PHE A 101 -7.69 -2.47 5.24
CA PHE A 101 -8.65 -1.45 5.68
C PHE A 101 -9.46 -0.81 4.54
N ARG A 102 -9.46 -1.39 3.33
CA ARG A 102 -10.11 -0.82 2.14
C ARG A 102 -11.64 -0.93 2.14
N LEU A 103 -12.15 -1.98 2.77
CA LEU A 103 -13.56 -2.38 2.69
C LEU A 103 -14.40 -1.69 3.75
N SER A 104 -15.72 -1.74 3.61
CA SER A 104 -16.65 -1.00 4.48
C SER A 104 -16.74 -1.52 5.92
N GLY A 105 -16.10 -2.65 6.23
CA GLY A 105 -16.08 -3.21 7.58
C GLY A 105 -15.57 -4.65 7.64
N PRO A 106 -15.41 -5.18 8.87
CA PRO A 106 -14.78 -6.48 9.11
C PRO A 106 -15.54 -7.65 8.49
N LYS A 107 -16.88 -7.63 8.46
CA LYS A 107 -17.69 -8.71 7.87
C LYS A 107 -17.51 -8.81 6.35
N VAL A 108 -17.48 -7.66 5.66
CA VAL A 108 -17.24 -7.61 4.20
C VAL A 108 -15.80 -8.02 3.91
N TYR A 109 -14.86 -7.60 4.76
CA TYR A 109 -13.49 -8.05 4.68
C TYR A 109 -13.38 -9.58 4.73
N GLU A 110 -13.94 -10.20 5.77
CA GLU A 110 -13.88 -11.64 5.97
C GLU A 110 -14.49 -12.42 4.80
N SER A 111 -15.59 -11.93 4.22
CA SER A 111 -16.23 -12.58 3.08
C SER A 111 -15.37 -12.61 1.81
N TRP A 112 -14.53 -11.59 1.61
CA TRP A 112 -13.68 -11.47 0.41
C TRP A 112 -12.31 -12.10 0.60
N TYR A 113 -11.77 -12.02 1.81
CA TYR A 113 -10.40 -12.42 2.11
C TYR A 113 -10.28 -13.73 2.88
N ALA A 114 -11.41 -14.35 3.26
CA ALA A 114 -11.46 -15.62 3.99
C ALA A 114 -10.58 -15.63 5.24
N LYS A 115 -10.47 -14.47 5.90
CA LYS A 115 -9.66 -14.23 7.09
C LYS A 115 -10.37 -13.27 8.01
N GLU A 116 -10.44 -13.59 9.29
CA GLU A 116 -10.93 -12.67 10.31
C GLU A 116 -10.00 -11.46 10.43
N HIS A 117 -10.59 -10.28 10.50
CA HIS A 117 -9.84 -9.05 10.63
C HIS A 117 -9.42 -8.83 12.09
N SER A 118 -8.11 -8.85 12.40
CA SER A 118 -7.60 -8.81 13.78
C SER A 118 -7.78 -7.46 14.48
N TYR A 119 -7.95 -6.37 13.72
CA TYR A 119 -8.16 -5.02 14.27
C TYR A 119 -9.38 -4.28 13.71
N PRO A 120 -10.62 -4.72 14.01
CA PRO A 120 -11.84 -4.13 13.44
C PRO A 120 -12.05 -2.64 13.73
N GLN A 121 -11.47 -2.13 14.81
CA GLN A 121 -11.59 -0.74 15.24
C GLN A 121 -10.96 0.22 14.22
N GLY A 122 -9.97 -0.24 13.45
CA GLY A 122 -9.30 0.58 12.43
C GLY A 122 -10.21 1.00 11.27
N PHE A 123 -11.27 0.24 10.96
CA PHE A 123 -12.22 0.60 9.90
C PHE A 123 -12.93 1.93 10.15
N GLY A 124 -13.15 2.30 11.43
CA GLY A 124 -13.78 3.58 11.77
C GLY A 124 -12.90 4.80 11.49
N GLN A 125 -11.59 4.61 11.33
CA GLN A 125 -10.60 5.67 11.14
C GLN A 125 -10.00 5.67 9.73
N ALA A 126 -10.03 4.52 9.05
CA ALA A 126 -9.47 4.35 7.72
C ALA A 126 -10.27 5.14 6.68
N ILE A 127 -9.59 5.99 5.92
CA ILE A 127 -10.15 6.65 4.74
C ILE A 127 -9.63 5.98 3.48
N TYR A 128 -10.55 5.64 2.57
CA TYR A 128 -10.19 5.12 1.25
C TYR A 128 -9.39 6.18 0.47
N GLY A 129 -8.15 5.87 0.14
CA GLY A 129 -7.14 6.82 -0.35
C GLY A 129 -7.29 7.19 -1.83
N LEU A 130 -8.49 7.60 -2.27
CA LEU A 130 -8.73 8.06 -3.63
C LEU A 130 -8.97 9.59 -3.64
N PRO A 131 -7.94 10.42 -3.90
CA PRO A 131 -8.01 11.87 -3.73
C PRO A 131 -9.12 12.56 -4.52
N GLU A 132 -9.43 12.09 -5.73
CA GLU A 132 -10.49 12.64 -6.58
C GLU A 132 -11.86 12.60 -5.92
N LEU A 133 -12.09 11.63 -5.01
CA LEU A 133 -13.37 11.44 -4.31
C LEU A 133 -13.32 11.80 -2.82
N HIS A 134 -12.14 11.71 -2.20
CA HIS A 134 -12.02 11.74 -0.73
C HIS A 134 -10.96 12.72 -0.20
N ARG A 135 -10.46 13.67 -1.01
CA ARG A 135 -9.40 14.63 -0.65
C ARG A 135 -9.52 15.23 0.76
N GLU A 136 -10.67 15.81 1.10
CA GLU A 136 -10.86 16.47 2.40
C GLU A 136 -10.79 15.49 3.57
N LYS A 137 -11.37 14.29 3.41
CA LYS A 137 -11.29 13.23 4.43
C LYS A 137 -9.87 12.72 4.59
N ILE A 138 -9.14 12.53 3.47
CA ILE A 138 -7.74 12.10 3.48
C ILE A 138 -6.88 13.11 4.25
N ARG A 139 -7.06 14.42 4.00
CA ARG A 139 -6.30 15.48 4.67
C ARG A 139 -6.40 15.43 6.20
N GLN A 140 -7.56 15.04 6.72
CA GLN A 140 -7.86 14.96 8.15
C GLN A 140 -7.55 13.57 8.76
N SER A 141 -7.33 12.56 7.93
CA SER A 141 -7.15 11.18 8.39
C SER A 141 -5.77 10.92 8.99
N ARG A 142 -5.73 9.99 9.94
CA ARG A 142 -4.50 9.37 10.44
C ARG A 142 -4.18 8.04 9.77
N LEU A 143 -5.18 7.37 9.20
CA LEU A 143 -5.05 6.11 8.49
C LEU A 143 -5.68 6.24 7.10
N VAL A 144 -4.88 6.02 6.08
CA VAL A 144 -5.32 5.95 4.68
C VAL A 144 -5.17 4.52 4.20
N ALA A 145 -6.27 3.93 3.73
CA ALA A 145 -6.25 2.67 3.02
C ALA A 145 -6.07 2.96 1.53
N ASN A 146 -4.85 2.82 1.02
CA ASN A 146 -4.53 3.12 -0.37
C ASN A 146 -5.28 2.14 -1.30
N PRO A 147 -5.97 2.61 -2.36
CA PRO A 147 -6.77 1.78 -3.25
C PRO A 147 -5.99 0.67 -3.95
N GLY A 148 -6.70 -0.37 -4.40
CA GLY A 148 -6.15 -1.37 -5.31
C GLY A 148 -6.09 -0.85 -6.74
N CYS A 149 -5.17 -1.35 -7.56
CA CYS A 149 -4.96 -0.87 -8.93
C CYS A 149 -6.20 -1.00 -9.84
N TYR A 150 -6.90 -2.13 -9.83
CA TYR A 150 -8.15 -2.30 -10.59
C TYR A 150 -9.30 -1.44 -10.05
N PRO A 151 -9.57 -1.38 -8.73
CA PRO A 151 -10.52 -0.41 -8.18
C PRO A 151 -10.22 1.03 -8.60
N THR A 152 -8.95 1.46 -8.59
CA THR A 152 -8.59 2.81 -9.02
C THR A 152 -9.00 3.09 -10.46
N SER A 153 -8.66 2.22 -11.42
CA SER A 153 -9.00 2.44 -12.83
C SER A 153 -10.51 2.39 -13.07
N ALA A 154 -11.20 1.43 -12.45
CA ALA A 154 -12.65 1.28 -12.59
C ALA A 154 -13.42 2.46 -11.97
N ILE A 155 -13.10 2.82 -10.72
CA ILE A 155 -13.80 3.88 -9.99
C ILE A 155 -13.60 5.23 -10.68
N LEU A 156 -12.38 5.56 -11.09
CA LEU A 156 -12.12 6.85 -11.76
C LEU A 156 -12.85 6.97 -13.09
N GLY A 157 -12.94 5.89 -13.87
CA GLY A 157 -13.70 5.88 -15.12
C GLY A 157 -15.21 6.00 -14.93
N LEU A 158 -15.76 5.41 -13.85
CA LEU A 158 -17.20 5.32 -13.62
C LEU A 158 -17.76 6.46 -12.76
N ALA A 159 -16.97 7.02 -11.85
CA ALA A 159 -17.40 8.05 -10.90
C ALA A 159 -18.14 9.24 -11.55
N PRO A 160 -17.68 9.85 -12.66
CA PRO A 160 -18.42 10.95 -13.28
C PRO A 160 -19.77 10.50 -13.86
N LEU A 161 -19.85 9.30 -14.44
CA LEU A 161 -21.08 8.75 -15.03
C LEU A 161 -22.12 8.45 -13.96
N VAL A 162 -21.69 7.85 -12.84
CA VAL A 162 -22.56 7.58 -11.69
C VAL A 162 -23.07 8.89 -11.09
N ARG A 163 -22.19 9.89 -10.88
CA ARG A 163 -22.56 11.18 -10.30
C ARG A 163 -23.58 11.94 -11.15
N ALA A 164 -23.47 11.84 -12.47
CA ALA A 164 -24.39 12.47 -13.42
C ALA A 164 -25.66 11.63 -13.69
N ASN A 165 -25.83 10.48 -13.02
CA ASN A 165 -26.92 9.53 -13.25
C ASN A 165 -27.04 9.06 -14.72
N LEU A 166 -25.90 8.89 -15.41
CA LEU A 166 -25.85 8.50 -16.83
C LEU A 166 -25.77 6.98 -17.07
N ILE A 167 -25.64 6.19 -16.00
CA ILE A 167 -25.61 4.73 -16.05
C ILE A 167 -26.47 4.13 -14.95
N VAL A 168 -26.96 2.91 -15.17
CA VAL A 168 -27.75 2.17 -14.18
C VAL A 168 -26.82 1.51 -13.17
N PRO A 169 -26.92 1.84 -11.86
CA PRO A 169 -26.14 1.15 -10.83
C PRO A 169 -26.36 -0.36 -10.86
N GLY A 170 -25.28 -1.13 -10.73
CA GLY A 170 -25.34 -2.60 -10.71
C GLY A 170 -25.33 -3.29 -12.08
N GLN A 171 -25.33 -2.53 -13.19
CA GLN A 171 -25.22 -3.07 -14.56
C GLN A 171 -23.92 -2.63 -15.24
N VAL A 172 -22.81 -2.72 -14.51
CA VAL A 172 -21.49 -2.34 -15.02
C VAL A 172 -20.63 -3.57 -15.17
N VAL A 173 -20.06 -3.76 -16.36
CA VAL A 173 -19.05 -4.80 -16.63
C VAL A 173 -17.71 -4.10 -16.82
N VAL A 174 -16.71 -4.52 -16.04
CA VAL A 174 -15.34 -4.03 -16.14
C VAL A 174 -14.44 -5.19 -16.57
N ASP A 175 -13.99 -5.15 -17.82
CA ASP A 175 -13.01 -6.08 -18.36
C ASP A 175 -11.61 -5.42 -18.34
N SER A 176 -10.82 -5.80 -17.33
CA SER A 176 -9.51 -5.18 -17.04
C SER A 176 -8.35 -6.01 -17.56
N LYS A 177 -7.30 -5.32 -18.02
CA LYS A 177 -6.03 -5.91 -18.46
C LYS A 177 -4.92 -5.38 -17.55
N SER A 178 -3.94 -6.22 -17.20
CA SER A 178 -2.83 -5.83 -16.32
C SER A 178 -1.55 -6.55 -16.73
N GLY A 179 -0.41 -5.90 -16.50
CA GLY A 179 0.88 -6.56 -16.51
C GLY A 179 1.06 -7.53 -15.34
N VAL A 180 2.02 -8.46 -15.47
CA VAL A 180 2.34 -9.49 -14.47
C VAL A 180 2.83 -8.92 -13.13
N THR A 181 3.33 -7.68 -13.13
CA THR A 181 3.80 -6.99 -11.91
C THR A 181 2.70 -6.87 -10.84
N GLY A 182 1.42 -6.89 -11.23
CA GLY A 182 0.29 -6.94 -10.30
C GLY A 182 0.25 -8.19 -9.42
N ALA A 183 0.92 -9.29 -9.81
CA ALA A 183 1.04 -10.50 -9.01
C ALA A 183 2.09 -10.40 -7.88
N GLY A 184 2.90 -9.34 -7.88
CA GLY A 184 3.98 -9.09 -6.93
C GLY A 184 5.29 -9.79 -7.31
N VAL A 185 6.31 -9.58 -6.46
CA VAL A 185 7.70 -10.03 -6.71
C VAL A 185 7.92 -11.54 -6.54
N LYS A 186 7.03 -12.23 -5.82
CA LYS A 186 7.20 -13.65 -5.50
C LYS A 186 6.90 -14.50 -6.73
N ALA A 187 7.90 -15.26 -7.18
CA ALA A 187 7.75 -16.23 -8.26
C ALA A 187 6.72 -17.32 -7.90
N LYS A 188 5.87 -17.66 -8.86
CA LYS A 188 4.84 -18.71 -8.80
C LYS A 188 4.89 -19.49 -10.12
N PRO A 189 4.39 -20.74 -10.17
CA PRO A 189 4.30 -21.49 -11.42
C PRO A 189 3.59 -20.71 -12.54
N THR A 190 2.54 -19.95 -12.20
CA THR A 190 1.78 -19.13 -13.14
C THR A 190 2.49 -17.84 -13.57
N THR A 191 3.53 -17.40 -12.85
CA THR A 191 4.30 -16.18 -13.17
C THR A 191 5.68 -16.49 -13.75
N HIS A 192 5.98 -17.75 -14.04
CA HIS A 192 7.18 -18.13 -14.76
C HIS A 192 7.20 -17.42 -16.12
N TYR A 193 8.33 -16.81 -16.51
CA TYR A 193 8.42 -15.99 -17.73
C TYR A 193 7.87 -16.72 -18.96
N SER A 194 8.28 -17.97 -19.19
CA SER A 194 7.82 -18.79 -20.32
C SER A 194 6.32 -19.11 -20.33
N ASN A 195 5.62 -18.96 -19.20
CA ASN A 195 4.16 -19.15 -19.12
C ASN A 195 3.38 -17.86 -19.36
N VAL A 196 4.05 -16.70 -19.30
CA VAL A 196 3.43 -15.38 -19.38
C VAL A 196 3.83 -14.62 -20.65
N SER A 197 5.08 -14.79 -21.09
CA SER A 197 5.55 -14.22 -22.37
C SER A 197 4.69 -14.79 -23.49
N ASP A 198 4.13 -13.90 -24.30
CA ASP A 198 3.36 -14.22 -25.50
C ASP A 198 2.09 -15.08 -25.25
N ASN A 199 1.52 -15.02 -24.04
CA ASN A 199 0.25 -15.65 -23.65
C ASN A 199 -0.93 -14.67 -23.73
#